data_AF-A0A2P7QZG5-F1
#
_entry.id   AF-A0A2P7QZG5-F1
#
_cell.length_a   1.000
_cell.length_b   1.000
_cell.length_c   1.000
_cell.angle_alpha   90.00
_cell.angle_beta   90.00
_cell.angle_gamma   90.00
#
_symmetry.space_group_name_H-M   'P 1'
#
loop_
_entity.id
_entity.type
_entity.pdbx_description
1 polymer ?
#
loop_
_entity_poly.entity_id
_entity_poly.type
_entity_poly.pdbx_seq_one_letter_code
_entity_poly.pdbx_strand_id
1 'polypeptide(L)'
;MIVNLQIDRLVLEGLPYGSHHAPLIRAAVERELARVIAQNALESGLRLGAVARVGTNPVRTQSAPVENTATQIAEAVFGELVR
;
A
#
# COMPACT_ATOMS: atom_id res chain seq x y z
N MET A 1 13.99 -10.93 -9.24
CA MET A 1 13.44 -9.56 -9.12
C MET A 1 14.18 -8.87 -8.00
N ILE A 2 14.68 -7.66 -8.19
CA ILE A 2 15.39 -6.88 -7.16
C ILE A 2 14.44 -5.77 -6.71
N VAL A 3 14.04 -5.77 -5.43
CA VAL A 3 13.22 -4.72 -4.82
C VAL A 3 14.16 -3.83 -4.02
N ASN A 4 14.34 -2.58 -4.46
CA ASN A 4 15.10 -1.57 -3.73
C ASN A 4 14.13 -0.79 -2.83
N LEU A 5 14.17 -1.05 -1.53
CA LEU A 5 13.36 -0.36 -0.53
C LEU A 5 14.21 0.72 0.17
N GLN A 6 13.81 1.98 0.04
CA GLN A 6 14.39 3.10 0.77
C GLN A 6 13.44 3.53 1.89
N ILE A 7 13.92 3.54 3.13
CA ILE A 7 13.15 3.99 4.31
C ILE A 7 13.69 5.35 4.75
N ASP A 8 13.01 6.42 4.33
CA ASP A 8 13.42 7.80 4.65
C ASP A 8 13.24 8.13 6.14
N ARG A 9 12.18 7.60 6.77
CA ARG A 9 11.90 7.83 8.19
C ARG A 9 11.17 6.64 8.82
N LEU A 10 11.74 6.12 9.90
CA LEU A 10 11.09 5.13 10.77
C LEU A 10 10.56 5.85 12.01
N VAL A 11 9.23 5.93 12.14
CA VAL A 11 8.56 6.49 13.32
C VAL A 11 8.00 5.33 14.13
N LEU A 12 8.42 5.25 15.40
CA LEU A 12 7.97 4.24 16.33
C LEU A 12 7.32 4.96 17.52
N GLU A 13 6.04 4.71 17.76
CA GLU A 13 5.28 5.35 18.84
C GLU A 13 4.98 4.34 19.96
N GLY A 14 4.90 4.82 21.20
CA GLY A 14 4.42 4.04 22.34
C GLY A 14 5.40 3.06 23.00
N LEU A 15 6.67 3.03 22.58
CA LEU A 15 7.69 2.15 23.15
C LEU A 15 8.65 2.96 24.04
N PRO A 16 8.98 2.46 25.25
CA PRO A 16 9.79 3.18 26.22
C PRO A 16 11.29 3.02 25.91
N TYR A 17 11.79 3.73 24.90
CA TYR A 17 13.22 3.72 24.57
C TYR A 17 13.90 5.07 24.80
N GLY A 18 15.08 5.01 25.41
CA GLY A 18 16.03 6.12 25.43
C GLY A 18 16.74 6.30 24.08
N SER A 19 17.26 7.51 23.83
CA SER A 19 17.95 7.91 22.58
C SER A 19 19.05 6.95 22.11
N HIS A 20 19.72 6.26 23.03
CA HIS A 20 20.78 5.29 22.73
C HIS A 20 20.29 3.98 22.11
N HIS A 21 19.03 3.61 22.31
CA HIS A 21 18.45 2.37 21.78
C HIS A 21 17.87 2.56 20.37
N ALA A 22 17.60 3.80 19.95
CA ALA A 22 16.98 4.10 18.67
C ALA A 22 17.73 3.49 17.46
N PRO A 23 19.08 3.53 17.37
CA PRO A 23 19.80 2.91 16.26
C PRO A 23 19.67 1.38 16.23
N LEU A 24 19.71 0.73 17.40
CA LEU A 24 19.61 -0.73 17.51
C LEU A 24 18.21 -1.21 17.15
N ILE A 25 17.18 -0.49 17.61
CA ILE A 25 15.79 -0.80 17.29
C ILE A 25 15.53 -0.59 15.80
N ARG A 26 16.01 0.51 15.22
CA ARG A 26 15.91 0.75 13.77
C ARG A 26 16.54 -0.40 12.98
N ALA A 27 17.77 -0.80 13.31
CA ALA A 27 18.45 -1.90 12.63
C ALA A 27 17.71 -3.24 12.77
N ALA A 28 17.15 -3.53 13.95
CA ALA A 28 16.37 -4.74 14.18
C ALA A 28 15.08 -4.76 13.33
N VAL A 29 14.38 -3.62 13.26
CA VAL A 29 13.16 -3.47 12.45
C VAL A 29 13.46 -3.55 10.95
N GLU A 30 14.50 -2.87 10.47
CA GLU A 30 14.92 -2.92 9.06
C GLU A 30 15.28 -4.34 8.63
N ARG A 31 16.03 -5.08 9.47
CA ARG A 31 16.37 -6.48 9.21
C ARG A 31 15.12 -7.36 9.10
N GLU A 32 14.15 -7.15 9.99
CA GLU A 32 12.93 -7.95 10.01
C GLU A 32 12.01 -7.63 8.83
N LEU A 33 11.89 -6.35 8.46
CA LEU A 33 11.19 -5.94 7.24
C LEU A 33 11.82 -6.56 6.00
N ALA A 34 13.15 -6.53 5.88
CA ALA A 34 13.86 -7.16 4.78
C ALA A 34 13.59 -8.68 4.72
N ARG A 35 13.59 -9.35 5.88
CA ARG A 35 13.26 -10.78 5.98
C ARG A 35 11.83 -11.06 5.53
N VAL A 36 10.85 -10.29 6.01
CA VAL A 36 9.43 -10.46 5.66
C VAL A 36 9.20 -10.23 4.16
N ILE A 37 9.82 -9.19 3.58
CA ILE A 37 9.72 -8.90 2.15
C ILE A 37 10.36 -10.02 1.31
N ALA A 38 11.50 -10.55 1.75
CA ALA A 38 12.18 -11.63 1.05
C ALA A 38 11.44 -12.97 1.11
N GLN A 39 10.71 -13.23 2.21
CA GLN A 39 10.01 -14.50 2.43
C GLN A 39 8.58 -14.50 1.87
N ASN A 40 7.84 -13.41 2.08
CA ASN A 40 6.52 -13.20 1.51
C ASN A 40 6.69 -12.17 0.42
N ALA A 41 7.15 -12.57 -0.77
CA ALA A 41 7.38 -11.70 -1.91
C ALA A 41 6.07 -11.06 -2.38
N LEU A 42 5.54 -10.13 -1.57
CA LEU A 42 4.45 -9.21 -1.80
C LEU A 42 3.42 -9.80 -2.76
N GLU A 43 2.87 -10.97 -2.39
CA GLU A 43 2.25 -11.88 -3.36
C GLU A 43 0.96 -11.36 -4.01
N SER A 44 0.52 -10.14 -3.69
CA SER A 44 -0.59 -9.51 -4.40
C SER A 44 -0.54 -7.98 -4.32
N GLY A 45 -0.29 -7.41 -3.14
CA GLY A 45 -0.52 -5.98 -2.91
C GLY A 45 0.55 -4.98 -3.39
N LEU A 46 1.84 -5.36 -3.52
CA LEU A 46 2.90 -4.42 -3.97
C LEU A 46 3.49 -4.77 -5.35
N ARG A 47 2.98 -5.81 -6.03
CA ARG A 47 3.32 -6.04 -7.47
C ARG A 47 2.87 -4.89 -8.35
N LEU A 48 1.83 -4.20 -7.92
CA LEU A 48 1.47 -2.88 -8.35
C LEU A 48 2.06 -1.95 -7.29
N GLY A 49 3.06 -1.12 -7.62
CA GLY A 49 3.45 -0.03 -6.73
C GLY A 49 2.26 0.92 -6.46
N ALA A 50 2.52 2.13 -5.99
CA ALA A 50 1.51 3.19 -6.08
C ALA A 50 1.13 3.38 -7.56
N VAL A 51 -0.03 2.86 -7.98
CA VAL A 51 -0.50 3.04 -9.35
C VAL A 51 -1.14 4.41 -9.42
N ALA A 52 -0.46 5.36 -10.04
CA ALA A 52 -0.98 6.74 -10.21
C ALA A 52 -2.34 6.77 -10.92
N ARG A 53 -2.71 5.68 -11.60
CA ARG A 53 -3.95 5.58 -12.36
C ARG A 53 -4.36 4.12 -12.56
N VAL A 54 -5.58 3.79 -12.16
CA VAL A 54 -6.17 2.47 -12.38
C VAL A 54 -7.07 2.51 -13.62
N GLY A 55 -6.93 1.54 -14.51
CA GLY A 55 -7.71 1.43 -15.73
C GLY A 55 -9.10 0.88 -15.44
N THR A 56 -10.05 1.75 -15.11
CA THR A 56 -11.42 1.36 -14.80
C THR A 56 -12.39 1.61 -15.98
N ASN A 57 -13.56 0.98 -15.94
CA ASN A 57 -14.61 1.21 -16.92
C ASN A 57 -15.07 2.69 -16.86
N PRO A 58 -15.32 3.32 -18.02
CA PRO A 58 -15.73 4.71 -18.06
C PRO A 58 -17.09 4.91 -17.37
N VAL A 59 -17.15 5.83 -16.41
CA VAL A 59 -18.40 6.26 -15.77
C VAL A 59 -19.22 7.06 -16.78
N ARG A 60 -20.42 6.58 -17.11
CA ARG A 60 -21.32 7.27 -18.05
C ARG A 60 -22.28 8.16 -17.25
N THR A 61 -22.06 9.46 -17.32
CA THR A 61 -22.85 10.46 -16.59
C THR A 61 -24.02 11.03 -17.40
N GLN A 62 -24.10 10.76 -18.70
CA GLN A 62 -25.17 11.28 -19.54
C GLN A 62 -26.44 10.42 -19.37
N SER A 63 -27.47 11.02 -18.77
CA SER A 63 -28.85 10.52 -18.62
C SER A 63 -29.09 9.35 -17.64
N ALA A 64 -28.15 9.03 -16.76
CA ALA A 64 -28.37 8.03 -15.71
C ALA A 64 -28.89 8.66 -14.41
N PRO A 65 -29.85 8.02 -13.70
CA PRO A 65 -30.19 8.35 -12.31
C PRO A 65 -28.94 8.40 -11.43
N VAL A 66 -28.95 9.25 -10.40
CA VAL A 66 -27.79 9.46 -9.50
C VAL A 66 -27.33 8.15 -8.85
N GLU A 67 -28.28 7.27 -8.55
CA GLU A 67 -28.09 5.94 -7.98
C GLU A 67 -27.23 5.06 -8.88
N ASN A 68 -27.44 5.12 -10.20
CA ASN A 68 -26.68 4.34 -11.18
C ASN A 68 -25.26 4.87 -11.36
N THR A 69 -25.04 6.17 -11.11
CA THR A 69 -23.70 6.76 -11.13
C THR A 69 -22.91 6.35 -9.88
N ALA A 70 -23.55 6.32 -8.71
CA ALA A 70 -22.93 5.88 -7.46
C ALA A 70 -22.51 4.41 -7.54
N THR A 71 -23.35 3.52 -8.10
CA THR A 71 -23.00 2.12 -8.33
C THR A 71 -21.82 1.97 -9.27
N GLN A 72 -21.79 2.71 -10.39
CA GLN A 72 -20.66 2.69 -11.34
C GLN A 72 -19.34 3.13 -10.68
N ILE A 73 -19.38 4.13 -9.80
CA ILE A 73 -18.20 4.58 -9.04
C ILE A 73 -17.76 3.50 -8.05
N ALA A 74 -18.71 2.91 -7.31
CA ALA A 74 -18.40 1.86 -6.35
C ALA A 74 -17.78 0.64 -7.02
N GLU A 75 -18.34 0.17 -8.14
CA GLU A 75 -17.79 -0.93 -8.93
C GLU A 75 -16.39 -0.61 -9.48
N ALA A 76 -16.19 0.62 -9.97
CA ALA A 76 -14.92 1.09 -10.50
C ALA A 76 -13.80 1.15 -9.43
N VAL A 77 -14.14 1.47 -8.19
CA VAL A 77 -13.19 1.60 -7.07
C VAL A 77 -12.96 0.26 -6.37
N PHE A 78 -14.03 -0.47 -6.03
CA PHE A 78 -13.92 -1.73 -5.27
C PHE A 78 -13.55 -2.92 -6.15
N GLY A 79 -13.97 -2.94 -7.42
CA GLY A 79 -13.62 -4.01 -8.35
C GLY A 79 -12.11 -4.13 -8.58
N GLU A 80 -11.38 -3.03 -8.47
CA GLU A 80 -9.93 -2.98 -8.65
C GLU A 80 -9.13 -3.23 -7.36
N LEU A 81 -9.76 -3.10 -6.18
CA LEU A 81 -9.12 -3.42 -4.89
C LEU A 81 -9.11 -4.91 -4.57
N VAL A 82 -9.98 -5.69 -5.22
CA VAL A 82 -10.19 -7.12 -4.95
C VAL A 82 -9.49 -8.03 -5.99
N ARG A 83 -8.93 -7.46 -7.05
CA ARG A 83 -8.33 -8.18 -8.18
C ARG A 83 -6.82 -8.33 -8.06
#